data_AF-A0A956YBA5-F1
#
_entry.id   AF-A0A956YBA5-F1
#
_cell.length_a   1.000
_cell.length_b   1.000
_cell.length_c   1.000
_cell.angle_alpha   90.00
_cell.angle_beta   90.00
_cell.angle_gamma   90.00
#
_symmetry.space_group_name_H-M   'P 1'
#
loop_
_entity.id
_entity.type
_entity.pdbx_description
1 polymer ?
#
loop_
_entity_poly.entity_id
_entity_poly.type
_entity_poly.pdbx_seq_one_letter_code
_entity_poly.pdbx_strand_id
1 'polypeptide(L)'
;MIIVDAHEDIAYNQAIYLRDYRVSALKHRQNEAGTGFPLATIGLPDALLGRVAVVFSTLFVAPHRSGLASNNVPGEEPTYSNPTEAYDAASRQLDYYYRLADEDERIILVKNQADLDEVLASWEGEKLPNER
;
A
#
# COMPACT_ATOMS: atom_id res chain seq x y z
N MET A 1 -20.05 -8.69 3.92
CA MET A 1 -18.83 -9.48 3.60
C MET A 1 -17.65 -8.54 3.56
N ILE A 2 -16.50 -8.92 4.13
CA ILE A 2 -15.22 -8.19 4.03
C ILE A 2 -14.20 -9.07 3.30
N ILE A 3 -13.16 -8.45 2.74
CA ILE A 3 -12.05 -9.12 2.05
C ILE A 3 -10.78 -8.93 2.88
N VAL A 4 -9.98 -10.00 2.94
CA VAL A 4 -8.61 -9.97 3.43
C VAL A 4 -7.70 -10.17 2.22
N ASP A 5 -6.86 -9.18 1.91
CA ASP A 5 -5.81 -9.31 0.91
C ASP A 5 -4.50 -9.71 1.58
N ALA A 6 -3.94 -10.84 1.17
CA ALA A 6 -2.72 -11.38 1.76
C ALA A 6 -1.44 -10.78 1.16
N HIS A 7 -1.52 -9.84 0.21
CA HIS A 7 -0.32 -9.27 -0.41
C HIS A 7 -0.58 -7.94 -1.15
N GLU A 8 -0.27 -6.80 -0.52
CA GLU A 8 -0.27 -5.50 -1.21
C GLU A 8 1.07 -4.75 -1.10
N ASP A 9 1.63 -4.39 -2.26
CA ASP A 9 2.87 -3.62 -2.43
C ASP A 9 2.64 -2.10 -2.27
N ILE A 10 2.02 -1.70 -1.16
CA ILE A 10 1.63 -0.30 -0.88
C ILE A 10 2.87 0.61 -0.80
N ALA A 11 3.82 0.29 0.08
CA ALA A 11 5.01 1.13 0.27
C ALA A 11 5.94 1.11 -0.95
N TYR A 12 5.98 0.00 -1.69
CA TYR A 12 6.72 -0.06 -2.95
C TYR A 12 6.14 0.91 -4.00
N ASN A 13 4.82 0.94 -4.17
CA ASN A 13 4.14 1.92 -5.05
C ASN A 13 4.44 3.37 -4.65
N GLN A 14 4.51 3.66 -3.35
CA GLN A 14 4.90 4.98 -2.87
C GLN A 14 6.36 5.29 -3.20
N ALA A 15 7.28 4.34 -2.95
CA ALA A 15 8.71 4.56 -3.15
C ALA A 15 9.06 4.86 -4.61
N ILE A 16 8.49 4.10 -5.56
CA ILE A 16 8.88 4.21 -6.97
C ILE A 16 8.00 5.18 -7.77
N TYR A 17 6.69 5.23 -7.53
CA TYR A 17 5.75 6.05 -8.30
C TYR A 17 5.23 7.27 -7.55
N LEU A 18 5.68 7.49 -6.31
CA LEU A 18 5.22 8.59 -5.45
C LEU A 18 3.69 8.56 -5.20
N ARG A 19 3.09 7.37 -5.30
CA ARG A 19 1.66 7.16 -5.08
C ARG A 19 1.35 7.19 -3.59
N ASP A 20 0.58 8.19 -3.16
CA ASP A 20 -0.02 8.19 -1.83
C ASP A 20 -1.18 7.18 -1.81
N TYR A 21 -1.09 6.18 -0.93
CA TYR A 21 -2.13 5.16 -0.77
C TYR A 21 -3.49 5.76 -0.38
N ARG A 22 -3.53 6.93 0.27
CA ARG A 22 -4.79 7.59 0.66
C ARG A 22 -5.57 8.15 -0.53
N VAL A 23 -4.95 8.20 -1.72
CA VAL A 23 -5.55 8.64 -2.97
C VAL A 23 -5.98 7.42 -3.79
N SER A 24 -7.12 7.51 -4.49
CA SER A 24 -7.63 6.39 -5.28
C SER A 24 -6.71 6.04 -6.46
N ALA A 25 -6.65 4.75 -6.78
CA ALA A 25 -5.99 4.22 -7.98
C ALA A 25 -6.55 4.86 -9.25
N LEU A 26 -7.86 5.15 -9.29
CA LEU A 26 -8.46 5.89 -10.40
C LEU A 26 -7.85 7.30 -10.55
N LYS A 27 -7.67 8.02 -9.44
CA LYS A 27 -7.12 9.37 -9.48
C LYS A 27 -5.64 9.38 -9.87
N HIS A 28 -4.85 8.42 -9.39
CA HIS A 28 -3.47 8.22 -9.86
C HIS A 28 -3.41 7.95 -11.35
N ARG A 29 -4.21 7.00 -11.88
CA ARG A 29 -4.28 6.72 -13.32
C ARG A 29 -4.63 7.95 -14.17
N GLN A 30 -5.52 8.82 -13.68
CA GLN A 30 -5.86 10.06 -14.37
C GLN A 30 -4.70 11.05 -14.38
N ASN A 31 -3.99 11.21 -13.25
CA ASN A 31 -2.87 12.13 -13.12
C ASN A 31 -1.62 11.63 -13.88
N GLU A 32 -1.48 10.33 -14.04
CA GLU A 32 -0.37 9.66 -14.72
C GLU A 32 -0.63 9.41 -16.22
N ALA A 33 -1.74 9.92 -16.76
CA ALA A 33 -2.07 9.74 -18.16
C ALA A 33 -0.95 10.28 -19.07
N GLY A 34 -0.40 9.41 -19.92
CA GLY A 34 0.66 9.76 -20.86
C GLY A 34 2.09 9.65 -20.32
N THR A 35 2.30 9.29 -19.04
CA THR A 35 3.66 9.07 -18.49
C THR A 35 4.28 7.74 -18.95
N GLY A 36 3.44 6.78 -19.35
CA GLY A 36 3.86 5.41 -19.63
C GLY A 36 4.09 4.55 -18.39
N PHE A 37 3.75 5.04 -17.19
CA PHE A 37 3.81 4.24 -15.97
C PHE A 37 2.80 3.08 -16.02
N PRO A 38 3.12 1.93 -15.39
CA PRO A 38 2.13 0.88 -15.15
C PRO A 38 0.92 1.44 -14.41
N LEU A 39 -0.29 0.99 -14.73
CA LEU A 39 -1.51 1.51 -14.12
C LEU A 39 -1.50 1.31 -12.60
N ALA A 40 -1.89 2.34 -11.84
CA ALA A 40 -2.20 2.19 -10.42
C ALA A 40 -3.40 1.24 -10.24
N THR A 41 -3.25 0.26 -9.34
CA THR A 41 -4.26 -0.78 -9.06
C THR A 41 -4.82 -0.72 -7.64
N ILE A 42 -4.15 -0.04 -6.72
CA ILE A 42 -4.49 0.02 -5.30
C ILE A 42 -4.59 1.47 -4.80
N GLY A 43 -5.43 1.68 -3.80
CA GLY A 43 -5.65 2.95 -3.11
C GLY A 43 -6.75 2.79 -2.06
N LEU A 44 -6.59 3.41 -0.90
CA LEU A 44 -7.49 3.32 0.25
C LEU A 44 -8.96 3.58 -0.11
N PRO A 45 -9.33 4.62 -0.90
CA PRO A 45 -10.73 4.81 -1.27
C PRO A 45 -11.33 3.64 -2.06
N ASP A 46 -10.53 3.01 -2.93
CA ASP A 46 -10.97 1.85 -3.71
C ASP A 46 -11.04 0.58 -2.84
N ALA A 47 -10.08 0.40 -1.92
CA ALA A 47 -10.08 -0.67 -0.93
C ALA A 47 -11.32 -0.61 -0.02
N LEU A 48 -11.65 0.59 0.50
CA LEU A 48 -12.83 0.80 1.33
C LEU A 48 -14.12 0.52 0.55
N LEU A 49 -14.22 1.01 -0.70
CA LEU A 49 -15.36 0.73 -1.58
C LEU A 49 -15.50 -0.78 -1.87
N GLY A 50 -14.38 -1.47 -2.06
CA GLY A 50 -14.31 -2.93 -2.26
C GLY A 50 -14.47 -3.76 -0.99
N ARG A 51 -14.59 -3.11 0.18
CA ARG A 51 -14.64 -3.75 1.51
C ARG A 51 -13.42 -4.63 1.81
N VAL A 52 -12.24 -4.20 1.36
CA VAL A 52 -10.95 -4.78 1.75
C VAL A 52 -10.61 -4.23 3.15
N ALA A 53 -10.81 -5.07 4.16
CA ALA A 53 -10.71 -4.66 5.56
C ALA A 53 -9.32 -4.85 6.15
N VAL A 54 -8.60 -5.88 5.69
CA VAL A 54 -7.26 -6.22 6.17
C VAL A 54 -6.37 -6.49 4.97
N VAL A 55 -5.18 -5.89 4.99
CA VAL A 55 -4.14 -6.09 3.98
C VAL A 55 -2.85 -6.53 4.66
N PHE A 56 -2.15 -7.49 4.08
CA PHE A 56 -0.77 -7.78 4.43
C PHE A 56 0.12 -6.89 3.57
N SER A 57 0.49 -5.76 4.14
CA SER A 57 1.31 -4.76 3.46
C SER A 57 2.78 -5.20 3.45
N THR A 58 3.35 -5.26 2.24
CA THR A 58 4.68 -5.87 2.05
C THR A 58 5.80 -4.87 2.33
N LEU A 59 6.98 -5.39 2.65
CA LEU A 59 8.26 -4.69 2.53
C LEU A 59 9.05 -5.39 1.44
N PHE A 60 9.16 -4.76 0.26
CA PHE A 60 9.81 -5.38 -0.89
C PHE A 60 11.04 -4.58 -1.34
N VAL A 61 12.19 -5.24 -1.38
CA VAL A 61 13.44 -4.67 -1.88
C VAL A 61 14.04 -5.65 -2.88
N ALA A 62 14.23 -5.22 -4.13
CA ALA A 62 14.71 -6.10 -5.18
C ALA A 62 16.26 -6.18 -5.18
N PRO A 63 16.87 -7.35 -5.45
CA PRO A 63 18.30 -7.41 -5.69
C PRO A 63 18.68 -6.50 -6.87
N HIS A 64 19.74 -5.71 -6.76
CA HIS A 64 20.14 -4.75 -7.80
C HIS A 64 20.37 -5.41 -9.17
N ARG A 65 20.81 -6.67 -9.19
CA ARG A 65 21.07 -7.45 -10.41
C ARG A 65 19.83 -8.14 -11.00
N SER A 66 18.65 -7.98 -10.41
CA SER A 66 17.43 -8.65 -10.86
C SER A 66 16.88 -8.13 -12.18
N GLY A 67 17.31 -6.94 -12.63
CA GLY A 67 16.74 -6.27 -13.79
C GLY A 67 15.30 -5.79 -13.58
N LEU A 68 14.79 -5.86 -12.34
CA LEU A 68 13.51 -5.27 -11.93
C LEU A 68 13.60 -3.75 -11.77
N ALA A 69 14.81 -3.20 -11.85
CA ALA A 69 15.07 -1.78 -11.80
C ALA A 69 14.74 -1.10 -13.13
N SER A 70 13.90 -0.08 -13.09
CA SER A 70 13.50 0.79 -14.19
C SER A 70 14.11 2.19 -14.01
N ASN A 71 14.84 2.65 -15.03
CA ASN A 71 15.41 4.00 -15.04
C ASN A 71 14.36 5.10 -15.30
N ASN A 72 13.08 4.75 -15.42
CA ASN A 72 11.99 5.67 -15.76
C ASN A 72 10.88 5.66 -14.70
N VAL A 73 11.28 5.84 -13.44
CA VAL A 73 10.37 6.03 -12.32
C VAL A 73 10.65 7.38 -11.64
N PRO A 74 9.64 8.07 -11.11
CA PRO A 74 9.81 9.38 -10.48
C PRO A 74 10.45 9.31 -9.08
N GLY A 75 10.40 8.16 -8.42
CA GLY A 75 10.93 7.95 -7.07
C GLY A 75 12.23 7.17 -7.02
N GLU A 76 12.55 6.62 -5.85
CA GLU A 76 13.74 5.79 -5.63
C GLU A 76 13.35 4.32 -5.62
N GLU A 77 13.97 3.54 -6.50
CA GLU A 77 13.74 2.10 -6.51
C GLU A 77 14.39 1.43 -5.30
N PRO A 78 13.63 0.68 -4.49
CA PRO A 78 14.18 -0.03 -3.36
C PRO A 78 14.94 -1.24 -3.90
N THR A 79 16.23 -1.04 -4.21
CA THR A 79 17.14 -2.10 -4.62
C THR A 79 18.33 -2.22 -3.66
N TYR A 80 18.96 -3.40 -3.63
CA TYR A 80 20.10 -3.64 -2.76
C TYR A 80 21.22 -4.45 -3.45
N SER A 81 22.45 -4.12 -3.10
CA SER A 81 23.68 -4.84 -3.44
C SER A 81 24.31 -5.49 -2.21
N ASN A 82 23.89 -5.10 -1.00
CA ASN A 82 24.33 -5.67 0.27
C ASN A 82 23.19 -5.69 1.31
N PRO A 83 23.33 -6.43 2.43
CA PRO A 83 22.28 -6.53 3.44
C PRO A 83 21.90 -5.21 4.12
N THR A 84 22.85 -4.27 4.26
CA THR A 84 22.58 -2.96 4.87
C THR A 84 21.63 -2.14 4.00
N GLU A 85 21.87 -2.09 2.69
CA GLU A 85 20.97 -1.43 1.74
C GLU A 85 19.56 -2.05 1.75
N ALA A 86 19.47 -3.38 1.86
CA ALA A 86 18.19 -4.08 1.97
C ALA A 86 17.44 -3.66 3.24
N TYR A 87 18.13 -3.59 4.37
CA TYR A 87 17.57 -3.16 5.65
C TYR A 87 17.13 -1.70 5.60
N ASP A 88 17.94 -0.80 5.05
CA ASP A 88 17.63 0.63 4.99
C ASP A 88 16.43 0.91 4.07
N ALA A 89 16.32 0.22 2.94
CA ALA A 89 15.19 0.35 2.03
C ALA A 89 13.88 -0.22 2.64
N ALA A 90 13.96 -1.37 3.32
CA ALA A 90 12.81 -1.94 4.01
C ALA A 90 12.37 -1.07 5.20
N SER A 91 13.33 -0.49 5.94
CA SER A 91 13.05 0.43 7.06
C SER A 91 12.31 1.68 6.61
N ARG A 92 12.65 2.24 5.44
CA ARG A 92 11.93 3.39 4.85
C ARG A 92 10.48 3.05 4.48
N GLN A 93 10.24 1.85 3.97
CA GLN A 93 8.88 1.37 3.69
C GLN A 93 8.08 1.15 4.98
N LEU A 94 8.72 0.63 6.03
CA LEU A 94 8.09 0.47 7.34
C LEU A 94 7.74 1.83 7.97
N ASP A 95 8.62 2.82 7.86
CA ASP A 95 8.36 4.21 8.28
C ASP A 95 7.15 4.80 7.55
N TYR A 96 7.01 4.54 6.24
CA TYR A 96 5.83 4.96 5.50
C TYR A 96 4.53 4.37 6.07
N TYR A 97 4.51 3.11 6.48
CA TYR A 97 3.33 2.51 7.12
C TYR A 97 3.03 3.12 8.48
N TYR A 98 4.04 3.43 9.30
CA TYR A 98 3.83 4.15 10.55
C TYR A 98 3.22 5.54 10.31
N ARG A 99 3.77 6.31 9.36
CA ARG A 99 3.21 7.62 9.00
C ARG A 99 1.79 7.53 8.47
N LEU A 100 1.46 6.53 7.66
CA LEU A 100 0.10 6.33 7.18
C LEU A 100 -0.90 6.16 8.33
N ALA A 101 -0.56 5.33 9.32
CA ALA A 101 -1.42 5.11 10.48
C ALA A 101 -1.46 6.30 11.44
N ASP A 102 -0.36 7.04 11.58
CA ASP A 102 -0.31 8.25 12.42
C ASP A 102 -1.09 9.43 11.79
N GLU A 103 -1.14 9.51 10.45
CA GLU A 103 -1.73 10.63 9.72
C GLU A 103 -3.18 10.38 9.25
N ASP A 104 -3.66 9.14 9.23
CA ASP A 104 -4.99 8.78 8.73
C ASP A 104 -5.67 7.77 9.65
N GLU A 105 -6.67 8.24 10.42
CA GLU A 105 -7.42 7.44 11.41
C GLU A 105 -8.15 6.22 10.82
N ARG A 106 -8.30 6.14 9.50
CA ARG A 106 -8.90 4.99 8.81
C ARG A 106 -7.92 3.83 8.67
N ILE A 107 -6.64 4.04 8.95
CA ILE A 107 -5.57 3.04 8.81
C ILE A 107 -5.07 2.67 10.21
N ILE A 108 -5.17 1.39 10.56
CA ILE A 108 -4.64 0.83 11.81
C ILE A 108 -3.57 -0.21 11.46
N LEU A 109 -2.40 -0.14 12.12
CA LEU A 109 -1.41 -1.21 12.03
C LEU A 109 -1.78 -2.35 12.98
N VAL A 110 -2.17 -3.49 12.41
CA VAL A 110 -2.48 -4.71 13.15
C VAL A 110 -1.18 -5.38 13.61
N LYS A 111 -0.85 -5.26 14.90
CA LYS A 111 0.35 -5.86 15.53
C LYS A 111 0.00 -7.06 16.40
N ASN A 112 -1.26 -7.15 16.84
CA ASN A 112 -1.75 -8.21 17.70
C ASN A 112 -3.23 -8.51 17.43
N GLN A 113 -3.77 -9.49 18.15
CA GLN A 113 -5.16 -9.92 17.97
C GLN A 113 -6.19 -8.87 18.38
N ALA A 114 -5.92 -8.05 19.40
CA ALA A 114 -6.84 -6.99 19.81
C ALA A 114 -6.95 -5.90 18.72
N ASP A 115 -5.83 -5.53 18.08
CA ASP A 115 -5.86 -4.59 16.95
C ASP A 115 -6.69 -5.16 15.78
N LEU A 116 -6.57 -6.47 15.52
CA LEU A 116 -7.37 -7.14 14.49
C LEU A 116 -8.85 -7.11 14.85
N ASP A 117 -9.20 -7.44 16.09
CA ASP A 117 -10.59 -7.42 16.58
C ASP A 117 -11.18 -6.01 16.49
N GLU A 118 -10.40 -4.96 16.76
CA GLU A 118 -10.80 -3.56 16.59
C GLU A 118 -11.12 -3.24 15.13
N VAL A 119 -10.23 -3.61 14.20
CA VAL A 119 -10.47 -3.43 12.76
C VAL A 119 -11.75 -4.17 12.35
N LEU A 120 -11.91 -5.43 12.72
CA LEU A 120 -13.08 -6.24 12.33
C LEU A 120 -14.39 -5.68 12.90
N ALA A 121 -14.37 -5.22 14.16
CA ALA A 121 -15.53 -4.59 14.80
C ALA A 121 -15.95 -3.30 14.08
N SER A 122 -14.99 -2.53 13.54
CA SER A 122 -15.29 -1.29 12.80
C SER A 122 -16.12 -1.52 11.52
N TRP A 123 -16.13 -2.73 10.98
CA TRP A 123 -16.91 -3.11 9.79
C TRP A 123 -18.28 -3.73 10.11
N GLU A 124 -18.60 -3.95 11.39
CA GLU A 124 -19.90 -4.47 11.81
C GLU A 124 -21.03 -3.46 11.58
N GLY A 125 -22.18 -3.93 11.08
CA GLY A 125 -23.35 -3.09 10.84
C GLY A 125 -23.37 -2.32 9.52
N GLU A 126 -22.26 -2.30 8.76
CA GLU A 126 -22.26 -1.76 7.41
C GLU A 126 -22.95 -2.70 6.42
N LYS A 127 -24.18 -2.34 6.03
CA LYS A 127 -24.93 -3.02 4.95
C LYS A 127 -24.30 -2.77 3.59
N LEU A 128 -24.36 -3.77 2.72
CA LEU A 128 -23.89 -3.60 1.34
C LEU A 128 -24.70 -2.48 0.64
N PRO A 129 -24.13 -1.76 -0.35
CA PRO A 129 -24.85 -0.69 -1.07
C PRO A 129 -26.18 -1.12 -1.69
N ASN A 130 -26.32 -2.40 -1.99
CA ASN A 130 -27.50 -3.06 -2.54
C ASN A 130 -28.47 -3.64 -1.47
N GLU A 131 -28.21 -3.40 -0.18
CA GLU A 131 -29.03 -3.84 0.96
C GLU A 131 -29.62 -2.67 1.77
N ARG A 132 -29.57 -1.44 1.23
CA ARG A 132 -30.16 -0.23 1.81
C ARG A 132 -31.53 0.08 1.22
#